data_AF-A0A428S5T2-F1
#
_entry.id   AF-A0A428S5T2-F1
#
_cell.length_a   1.000
_cell.length_b   1.000
_cell.length_c   1.000
_cell.angle_alpha   90.00
_cell.angle_beta   90.00
_cell.angle_gamma   90.00
#
_symmetry.space_group_name_H-M   'P 1'
#
loop_
_entity.id
_entity.type
_entity.pdbx_description
1 polymer ?
#
loop_
_entity_poly.entity_id
_entity_poly.type
_entity_poly.pdbx_seq_one_letter_code
_entity_poly.pdbx_strand_id
1 'polypeptide(L)'
;MLGKSLQIIQGPNIMDHVHGVVRILASIMQLQRYETSLLSFDNCQAHLNGAVALLKQLLDSSGQSDPRSSFSTVISRLGPSSQIAERLEVPSAEQSAFRFSSALLLFDDIVASTVLQQKPKLYDYHQSLLDNVDEAGPVVDLETVVGCQNWVLIQMGEIAALDAWKGDCMSTGNLDVMDMARIATAIKTSLETRLAGLEMNGNKGTDQLRRNFNVLTGDDEQQSRRRATQSSVVTQVWAHAALIYLSIVVSGWQPASAEIRHNVDGILKLVESPILPRALLRTMVWPFCVAGCLAEPAQEPRFRAIVEELRPPSVFGTVFKALEIMEK
;
A
#
# COMPACT_ATOMS: atom_id res chain seq x y z
N MET A 1 -23.67 -19.57 -7.72
CA MET A 1 -24.13 -18.17 -7.63
C MET A 1 -23.17 -17.18 -8.29
N LEU A 2 -21.84 -17.33 -8.17
CA LEU A 2 -20.84 -16.45 -8.81
C LEU A 2 -21.04 -16.22 -10.32
N GLY A 3 -21.37 -17.28 -11.08
CA GLY A 3 -21.52 -17.17 -12.54
C GLY A 3 -22.66 -16.26 -13.02
N LYS A 4 -23.75 -16.13 -12.24
CA LYS A 4 -24.84 -15.18 -12.55
C LYS A 4 -24.46 -13.74 -12.16
N SER A 5 -23.65 -13.56 -11.12
CA SER A 5 -23.14 -12.26 -10.69
C SER A 5 -22.11 -11.69 -11.68
N LEU A 6 -21.34 -12.55 -12.36
CA LEU A 6 -20.39 -12.15 -13.40
C LEU A 6 -21.07 -11.74 -14.72
N GLN A 7 -22.25 -12.30 -15.05
CA GLN A 7 -23.02 -11.91 -16.24
C GLN A 7 -23.60 -10.48 -16.14
N ILE A 8 -23.84 -9.97 -14.93
CA ILE A 8 -24.32 -8.60 -14.69
C ILE A 8 -23.22 -7.56 -15.02
N ILE A 9 -21.95 -7.93 -14.93
CA ILE A 9 -20.79 -7.06 -15.24
C ILE A 9 -20.65 -6.82 -16.76
N GLN A 10 -21.32 -7.62 -17.60
CA GLN A 10 -21.31 -7.48 -19.07
C GLN A 10 -22.47 -6.61 -19.60
N GLY A 11 -23.34 -6.08 -18.74
CA GLY A 11 -24.43 -5.17 -19.12
C GLY A 11 -23.98 -3.72 -19.32
N PRO A 12 -24.72 -2.90 -20.10
CA PRO A 12 -24.28 -1.57 -20.53
C PRO A 12 -24.21 -0.49 -19.42
N ASN A 13 -24.59 -0.79 -18.17
CA ASN A 13 -24.51 0.18 -17.09
C ASN A 13 -24.23 -0.47 -15.72
N ILE A 14 -22.95 -0.76 -15.44
CA ILE A 14 -22.47 -1.34 -14.17
C ILE A 14 -22.94 -0.53 -12.94
N MET A 15 -23.19 0.77 -13.12
CA MET A 15 -23.63 1.67 -12.07
C MET A 15 -25.07 1.41 -11.58
N ASP A 16 -25.92 0.73 -12.36
CA ASP A 16 -27.26 0.30 -11.93
C ASP A 16 -27.19 -0.86 -10.93
N HIS A 17 -26.03 -1.52 -10.85
CA HIS A 17 -25.76 -2.66 -9.99
C HIS A 17 -24.58 -2.43 -9.04
N VAL A 18 -24.31 -1.16 -8.69
CA VAL A 18 -23.16 -0.74 -7.87
C VAL A 18 -22.97 -1.55 -6.59
N HIS A 19 -24.05 -1.87 -5.87
CA HIS A 19 -23.98 -2.71 -4.66
C HIS A 19 -23.48 -4.13 -4.94
N GLY A 20 -23.94 -4.74 -6.05
CA GLY A 20 -23.49 -6.08 -6.45
C GLY A 20 -22.02 -6.08 -6.85
N VAL A 21 -21.60 -5.07 -7.60
CA VAL A 21 -20.23 -4.89 -8.08
C VAL A 21 -19.26 -4.70 -6.92
N VAL A 22 -19.60 -3.83 -5.96
CA VAL A 22 -18.78 -3.61 -4.76
C VAL A 22 -18.66 -4.88 -3.91
N ARG A 23 -19.74 -5.68 -3.80
CA ARG A 23 -19.68 -6.97 -3.11
C ARG A 23 -18.78 -7.98 -3.83
N ILE A 24 -18.78 -7.99 -5.16
CA ILE A 24 -17.86 -8.83 -5.95
C ILE A 24 -16.42 -8.39 -5.71
N LEU A 25 -16.13 -7.08 -5.79
CA LEU A 25 -14.80 -6.54 -5.52
C LEU A 25 -14.31 -6.95 -4.12
N ALA A 26 -15.13 -6.72 -3.09
CA ALA A 26 -14.80 -7.10 -1.72
C ALA A 26 -14.57 -8.61 -1.57
N SER A 27 -15.35 -9.43 -2.28
CA SER A 27 -15.19 -10.89 -2.28
C SER A 27 -13.87 -11.33 -2.93
N ILE A 28 -13.47 -10.71 -4.05
CA ILE A 28 -12.18 -10.97 -4.70
C ILE A 28 -11.04 -10.61 -3.74
N MET A 29 -11.08 -9.44 -3.11
CA MET A 29 -10.05 -9.02 -2.17
C MET A 29 -9.98 -9.94 -0.94
N GLN A 30 -11.13 -10.37 -0.41
CA GLN A 30 -11.16 -11.31 0.71
C GLN A 30 -10.57 -12.67 0.34
N LEU A 31 -10.90 -13.20 -0.84
CA LEU A 31 -10.33 -14.46 -1.34
C LEU A 31 -8.82 -14.34 -1.53
N GLN A 32 -8.34 -13.26 -2.15
CA GLN A 32 -6.91 -13.01 -2.35
C GLN A 32 -6.15 -12.94 -1.02
N ARG A 33 -6.72 -12.31 0.02
CA ARG A 33 -6.10 -12.26 1.37
C ARG A 33 -6.07 -13.63 2.05
N TYR A 34 -7.12 -14.43 1.87
CA TYR A 34 -7.17 -15.80 2.36
C TYR A 34 -6.10 -16.68 1.69
N GLU A 35 -6.03 -16.64 0.36
CA GLU A 35 -5.03 -17.37 -0.42
C GLU A 35 -3.59 -16.96 -0.06
N THR A 36 -3.35 -15.66 0.10
CA THR A 36 -2.05 -15.12 0.54
C THR A 36 -1.65 -15.67 1.92
N SER A 37 -2.61 -15.78 2.83
CA SER A 37 -2.39 -16.32 4.19
C SER A 37 -2.10 -17.83 4.17
N LEU A 38 -2.57 -18.55 3.15
CA LEU A 38 -2.26 -19.96 2.90
C LEU A 38 -1.03 -20.16 2.01
N LEU A 39 -0.35 -19.09 1.60
CA LEU A 39 0.77 -19.13 0.64
C LEU A 39 0.39 -19.77 -0.71
N SER A 40 -0.89 -19.67 -1.08
CA SER A 40 -1.42 -20.11 -2.36
C SER A 40 -1.41 -18.95 -3.34
N PHE A 41 -0.46 -18.91 -4.26
CA PHE A 41 -0.27 -17.75 -5.15
C PHE A 41 -0.71 -17.99 -6.60
N ASP A 42 -1.13 -19.20 -6.97
CA ASP A 42 -1.42 -19.62 -8.35
C ASP A 42 -2.40 -18.70 -9.08
N ASN A 43 -3.41 -18.18 -8.36
CA ASN A 43 -4.45 -17.31 -8.92
C ASN A 43 -4.28 -15.83 -8.56
N CYS A 44 -3.22 -15.45 -7.85
CA CYS A 44 -3.05 -14.10 -7.30
C CYS A 44 -3.11 -13.02 -8.40
N GLN A 45 -2.45 -13.26 -9.53
CA GLN A 45 -2.47 -12.32 -10.66
C GLN A 45 -3.83 -12.24 -11.35
N ALA A 46 -4.55 -13.37 -11.45
CA ALA A 46 -5.90 -13.39 -12.03
C ALA A 46 -6.89 -12.61 -11.16
N HIS A 47 -6.84 -12.81 -9.84
CA HIS A 47 -7.65 -12.06 -8.87
C HIS A 47 -7.33 -10.57 -8.91
N LEU A 48 -6.05 -10.19 -8.88
CA LEU A 48 -5.62 -8.80 -9.00
C LEU A 48 -6.12 -8.15 -10.29
N ASN A 49 -5.94 -8.82 -11.44
CA ASN A 49 -6.38 -8.30 -12.74
C ASN A 49 -7.90 -8.14 -12.80
N GLY A 50 -8.66 -9.10 -12.29
CA GLY A 50 -10.12 -9.02 -12.21
C GLY A 50 -10.60 -7.87 -11.32
N ALA A 51 -9.99 -7.69 -10.15
CA ALA A 51 -10.30 -6.60 -9.24
C ALA A 51 -9.95 -5.22 -9.83
N VAL A 52 -8.77 -5.07 -10.46
CA VAL A 52 -8.37 -3.84 -11.15
C VAL A 52 -9.36 -3.50 -12.27
N ALA A 53 -9.70 -4.47 -13.13
CA ALA A 53 -10.64 -4.24 -14.23
C ALA A 53 -12.01 -3.79 -13.70
N LEU A 54 -12.49 -4.40 -12.62
CA LEU A 54 -13.76 -4.07 -12.00
C LEU A 54 -13.76 -2.65 -11.40
N LEU A 55 -12.69 -2.26 -10.69
CA LEU A 55 -12.56 -0.92 -10.14
C LEU A 55 -12.51 0.14 -11.25
N LYS A 56 -11.71 -0.08 -12.30
CA LYS A 56 -11.64 0.84 -13.44
C LYS A 56 -13.01 1.01 -14.10
N GLN A 57 -13.66 -0.11 -14.46
CA GLN A 57 -14.99 -0.07 -15.07
C GLN A 57 -16.00 0.68 -14.21
N LEU A 58 -15.94 0.51 -12.88
CA LEU A 58 -16.83 1.19 -11.95
C LEU A 58 -16.59 2.71 -11.90
N LEU A 59 -15.32 3.14 -11.89
CA LEU A 59 -14.97 4.57 -11.87
C LEU A 59 -15.25 5.24 -13.23
N ASP A 60 -14.94 4.56 -14.33
CA ASP A 60 -15.11 5.09 -15.69
C ASP A 60 -16.61 5.22 -16.04
N SER A 61 -17.47 4.34 -15.50
CA SER A 61 -18.91 4.36 -15.73
C SER A 61 -19.66 5.43 -14.92
N SER A 62 -18.98 6.15 -14.03
CA SER A 62 -19.61 7.19 -13.20
C SER A 62 -20.02 8.45 -13.99
N GLY A 63 -19.47 8.63 -15.19
CA GLY A 63 -19.67 9.83 -16.01
C GLY A 63 -18.86 11.05 -15.56
N GLN A 64 -17.97 10.89 -14.58
CA GLN A 64 -17.08 11.96 -14.11
C GLN A 64 -15.75 11.95 -14.88
N SER A 65 -15.15 13.12 -15.05
CA SER A 65 -13.86 13.27 -15.75
C SER A 65 -12.65 13.01 -14.86
N ASP A 66 -12.80 13.08 -13.54
CA ASP A 66 -11.73 12.90 -12.56
C ASP A 66 -12.00 11.68 -11.67
N PRO A 67 -11.00 10.79 -11.44
CA PRO A 67 -11.15 9.60 -10.62
C PRO A 67 -11.67 9.83 -9.19
N ARG A 68 -11.31 10.94 -8.55
CA ARG A 68 -11.76 11.27 -7.17
C ARG A 68 -13.25 11.58 -7.14
N SER A 69 -13.74 12.31 -8.14
CA SER A 69 -15.15 12.61 -8.36
C SER A 69 -15.93 11.33 -8.71
N SER A 70 -15.36 10.46 -9.56
CA SER A 70 -15.91 9.13 -9.86
C SER A 70 -16.09 8.29 -8.60
N PHE A 71 -15.04 8.22 -7.77
CA PHE A 71 -15.05 7.45 -6.53
C PHE A 71 -16.11 7.98 -5.55
N SER A 72 -16.21 9.30 -5.41
CA SER A 72 -17.22 9.95 -4.57
C SER A 72 -18.65 9.65 -5.05
N THR A 73 -18.86 9.62 -6.37
CA THR A 73 -20.15 9.24 -6.98
C THR A 73 -20.52 7.78 -6.71
N VAL A 74 -19.54 6.87 -6.73
CA VAL A 74 -19.77 5.46 -6.37
C VAL A 74 -20.16 5.36 -4.90
N ILE A 75 -19.42 6.03 -4.01
CA ILE A 75 -19.70 6.06 -2.56
C ILE A 75 -21.11 6.57 -2.27
N SER A 76 -21.54 7.66 -2.91
CA SER A 76 -22.88 8.24 -2.67
C SER A 76 -24.02 7.31 -3.11
N ARG A 77 -23.76 6.37 -4.03
CA ARG A 77 -24.75 5.38 -4.48
C ARG A 77 -24.80 4.11 -3.62
N LEU A 78 -23.86 3.92 -2.69
CA LEU A 78 -23.82 2.77 -1.78
C LEU A 78 -24.68 2.96 -0.51
N GLY A 79 -25.60 3.92 -0.55
CA GLY A 79 -26.50 4.27 0.54
C GLY A 79 -25.99 5.47 1.36
N PRO A 80 -26.88 6.06 2.19
CA PRO A 80 -26.54 7.21 3.00
C PRO A 80 -25.59 6.83 4.14
N SER A 81 -24.72 7.77 4.53
CA SER A 81 -24.05 7.71 5.83
C SER A 81 -25.10 7.91 6.94
N SER A 82 -24.97 7.17 8.04
CA SER A 82 -25.81 7.40 9.22
C SER A 82 -25.25 8.59 10.00
N GLN A 83 -26.07 9.60 10.29
CA GLN A 83 -25.68 10.69 11.19
C GLN A 83 -25.92 10.26 12.63
N ILE A 84 -24.85 10.16 13.43
CA ILE A 84 -24.94 9.98 14.88
C ILE A 84 -24.65 11.33 15.52
N ALA A 85 -25.69 12.03 15.99
CA ALA A 85 -25.62 13.44 16.41
C ALA A 85 -25.19 14.40 15.28
N GLU A 86 -25.35 15.71 15.49
CA GLU A 86 -25.21 16.76 14.46
C GLU A 86 -23.80 16.90 13.82
N ARG A 87 -22.83 16.05 14.16
CA ARG A 87 -21.41 16.23 13.77
C ARG A 87 -20.66 14.97 13.33
N LEU A 88 -21.30 13.79 13.32
CA LEU A 88 -20.60 12.53 13.04
C LEU A 88 -21.33 11.73 11.95
N GLU A 89 -20.74 11.70 10.76
CA GLU A 89 -21.15 10.81 9.68
C GLU A 89 -20.47 9.45 9.83
N VAL A 90 -21.27 8.40 10.01
CA VAL A 90 -20.80 7.02 10.03
C VAL A 90 -21.07 6.39 8.66
N PRO A 91 -20.03 5.93 7.94
CA PRO A 91 -20.21 5.32 6.63
C PRO A 91 -21.00 4.02 6.73
N SER A 92 -21.79 3.70 5.70
CA SER A 92 -22.47 2.41 5.61
C SER A 92 -21.48 1.24 5.53
N ALA A 93 -21.96 0.01 5.76
CA ALA A 93 -21.14 -1.19 5.61
C ALA A 93 -20.60 -1.32 4.19
N GLU A 94 -21.43 -1.04 3.17
CA GLU A 94 -21.03 -1.04 1.77
C GLU A 94 -20.00 0.04 1.44
N GLN A 95 -20.18 1.27 1.93
CA GLN A 95 -19.20 2.33 1.73
C GLN A 95 -17.85 1.98 2.36
N SER A 96 -17.88 1.43 3.58
CA SER A 96 -16.68 1.00 4.30
C SER A 96 -15.97 -0.15 3.58
N ALA A 97 -16.74 -1.15 3.12
CA ALA A 97 -16.22 -2.26 2.34
C ALA A 97 -15.59 -1.80 1.02
N PHE A 98 -16.20 -0.84 0.33
CA PHE A 98 -15.65 -0.29 -0.91
C PHE A 98 -14.32 0.46 -0.69
N ARG A 99 -14.27 1.35 0.32
CA ARG A 99 -13.03 2.06 0.69
C ARG A 99 -11.92 1.08 1.07
N PHE A 100 -12.22 0.14 1.96
CA PHE A 100 -11.26 -0.87 2.41
C PHE A 100 -10.75 -1.76 1.26
N SER A 101 -11.65 -2.24 0.39
CA SER A 101 -11.26 -3.09 -0.74
C SER A 101 -10.43 -2.33 -1.77
N SER A 102 -10.78 -1.06 -2.04
CA SER A 102 -10.02 -0.20 -2.96
C SER A 102 -8.62 0.11 -2.43
N ALA A 103 -8.49 0.38 -1.12
CA ALA A 103 -7.21 0.55 -0.44
C ALA A 103 -6.32 -0.70 -0.60
N LEU A 104 -6.85 -1.89 -0.28
CA LEU A 104 -6.11 -3.13 -0.44
C LEU A 104 -5.72 -3.41 -1.89
N LEU A 105 -6.60 -3.10 -2.85
CA LEU A 105 -6.35 -3.30 -4.27
C LEU A 105 -5.23 -2.38 -4.78
N LEU A 106 -5.26 -1.10 -4.44
CA LEU A 106 -4.20 -0.15 -4.78
C LEU A 106 -2.86 -0.58 -4.20
N PHE A 107 -2.85 -1.01 -2.92
CA PHE A 107 -1.67 -1.54 -2.28
C PHE A 107 -1.12 -2.78 -3.00
N ASP A 108 -1.97 -3.77 -3.31
CA ASP A 108 -1.55 -5.00 -3.99
C ASP A 108 -1.06 -4.73 -5.42
N ASP A 109 -1.71 -3.84 -6.16
CA ASP A 109 -1.30 -3.45 -7.50
C ASP A 109 0.10 -2.80 -7.47
N ILE A 110 0.36 -1.88 -6.53
CA ILE A 110 1.67 -1.26 -6.35
C ILE A 110 2.74 -2.29 -6.00
N VAL A 111 2.51 -3.11 -4.97
CA VAL A 111 3.49 -4.10 -4.50
C VAL A 111 3.77 -5.15 -5.59
N ALA A 112 2.74 -5.70 -6.23
CA ALA A 112 2.91 -6.67 -7.31
C ALA A 112 3.69 -6.08 -8.48
N SER A 113 3.50 -4.79 -8.78
CA SER A 113 4.18 -4.10 -9.89
C SER A 113 5.68 -3.97 -9.67
N THR A 114 6.14 -3.83 -8.42
CA THR A 114 7.58 -3.86 -8.11
C THR A 114 8.22 -5.22 -8.41
N VAL A 115 7.49 -6.31 -8.16
CA VAL A 115 8.00 -7.68 -8.37
C VAL A 115 7.92 -8.06 -9.85
N LEU A 116 6.89 -7.61 -10.55
CA LEU A 116 6.68 -7.86 -11.97
C LEU A 116 7.46 -6.91 -12.88
N GLN A 117 8.12 -5.90 -12.30
CA GLN A 117 8.82 -4.82 -13.03
C GLN A 117 7.92 -4.16 -14.08
N GLN A 118 6.69 -3.86 -13.67
CA GLN A 118 5.65 -3.27 -14.51
C GLN A 118 5.19 -1.94 -13.92
N LYS A 119 4.66 -1.06 -14.77
CA LYS A 119 3.92 0.11 -14.29
C LYS A 119 2.65 -0.37 -13.57
N PRO A 120 2.33 0.15 -12.36
CA PRO A 120 1.08 -0.17 -11.68
C PRO A 120 -0.12 0.05 -12.59
N LYS A 121 -1.06 -0.90 -12.60
CA LYS A 121 -2.22 -0.82 -13.49
C LYS A 121 -3.15 0.31 -13.08
N LEU A 122 -3.14 0.70 -11.81
CA LEU A 122 -3.89 1.83 -11.25
C LEU A 122 -3.03 3.10 -11.07
N TYR A 123 -1.85 3.16 -11.69
CA TYR A 123 -0.91 4.29 -11.53
C TYR A 123 -1.56 5.65 -11.77
N ASP A 124 -2.36 5.80 -12.85
CA ASP A 124 -2.98 7.08 -13.20
C ASP A 124 -4.08 7.51 -12.18
N TYR A 125 -4.48 6.62 -11.27
CA TYR A 125 -5.42 6.88 -10.18
C TYR A 125 -4.72 7.27 -8.86
N HIS A 126 -3.40 7.06 -8.74
CA HIS A 126 -2.69 7.24 -7.47
C HIS A 126 -2.79 8.66 -6.94
N GLN A 127 -2.50 9.68 -7.76
CA GLN A 127 -2.53 11.08 -7.32
C GLN A 127 -3.95 11.48 -6.88
N SER A 128 -4.97 11.24 -7.71
CA SER A 128 -6.35 11.63 -7.38
C SER A 128 -6.92 10.91 -6.15
N LEU A 129 -6.61 9.61 -5.97
CA LEU A 129 -7.21 8.81 -4.91
C LEU A 129 -6.42 8.82 -3.59
N LEU A 130 -5.09 8.90 -3.66
CA LEU A 130 -4.20 8.73 -2.50
C LEU A 130 -3.55 10.02 -2.02
N ASP A 131 -3.41 11.05 -2.85
CA ASP A 131 -2.75 12.28 -2.43
C ASP A 131 -3.72 13.22 -1.68
N ASN A 132 -3.15 14.06 -0.82
CA ASN A 132 -3.87 15.04 -0.02
C ASN A 132 -3.93 16.38 -0.75
N VAL A 133 -4.62 16.39 -1.90
CA VAL A 133 -4.70 17.59 -2.75
C VAL A 133 -5.61 18.68 -2.14
N ASP A 134 -6.61 18.29 -1.33
CA ASP A 134 -7.60 19.19 -0.73
C ASP A 134 -7.61 19.12 0.80
N GLU A 135 -8.20 20.13 1.47
CA GLU A 135 -8.44 20.14 2.93
C GLU A 135 -9.27 18.94 3.42
N ALA A 136 -10.00 18.27 2.52
CA ALA A 136 -10.79 17.07 2.80
C ALA A 136 -9.96 15.78 2.98
N GLY A 137 -8.65 15.81 2.70
CA GLY A 137 -7.78 14.63 2.80
C GLY A 137 -7.92 13.65 1.62
N PRO A 138 -7.34 12.44 1.74
CA PRO A 138 -7.30 11.48 0.65
C PRO A 138 -8.64 10.73 0.54
N VAL A 139 -9.02 10.35 -0.68
CA VAL A 139 -10.27 9.59 -0.89
C VAL A 139 -10.14 8.17 -0.33
N VAL A 140 -8.94 7.61 -0.49
CA VAL A 140 -8.57 6.28 -0.03
C VAL A 140 -7.40 6.41 0.94
N ASP A 141 -7.61 5.97 2.17
CA ASP A 141 -6.63 6.07 3.25
C ASP A 141 -5.96 4.70 3.49
N LEU A 142 -4.74 4.52 2.98
CA LEU A 142 -3.94 3.32 3.19
C LEU A 142 -3.38 3.25 4.62
N GLU A 143 -3.22 4.38 5.30
CA GLU A 143 -2.70 4.41 6.67
C GLU A 143 -3.64 3.64 7.61
N THR A 144 -4.95 3.85 7.45
CA THR A 144 -5.96 3.15 8.26
C THR A 144 -6.07 1.65 7.94
N VAL A 145 -5.70 1.24 6.72
CA VAL A 145 -5.92 -0.12 6.20
C VAL A 145 -4.68 -1.00 6.33
N VAL A 146 -3.51 -0.50 5.92
CA VAL A 146 -2.24 -1.25 5.93
C VAL A 146 -1.22 -0.68 6.93
N GLY A 147 -1.55 0.42 7.61
CA GLY A 147 -0.67 1.04 8.61
C GLY A 147 0.45 1.90 8.02
N CYS A 148 0.41 2.19 6.72
CA CYS A 148 1.45 2.96 6.03
C CYS A 148 0.84 4.19 5.36
N GLN A 149 1.46 5.36 5.55
CA GLN A 149 0.98 6.59 4.94
C GLN A 149 1.05 6.53 3.41
N ASN A 150 0.00 7.06 2.77
CA ASN A 150 -0.20 7.02 1.33
C ASN A 150 1.01 7.48 0.51
N TRP A 151 1.71 8.52 0.98
CA TRP A 151 2.77 9.15 0.21
C TRP A 151 3.91 8.18 -0.14
N VAL A 152 4.23 7.23 0.74
CA VAL A 152 5.29 6.23 0.45
C VAL A 152 4.85 5.31 -0.67
N LEU A 153 3.58 4.87 -0.66
CA LEU A 153 3.05 3.98 -1.67
C LEU A 153 2.91 4.69 -3.03
N ILE A 154 2.59 5.99 -3.03
CA ILE A 154 2.66 6.82 -4.24
C ILE A 154 4.09 6.79 -4.80
N GLN A 155 5.12 7.06 -3.98
CA GLN A 155 6.52 7.01 -4.41
C GLN A 155 6.92 5.61 -4.88
N MET A 156 6.46 4.54 -4.24
CA MET A 156 6.69 3.18 -4.74
C MET A 156 6.08 2.94 -6.12
N GLY A 157 4.88 3.46 -6.37
CA GLY A 157 4.26 3.43 -7.69
C GLY A 157 5.10 4.19 -8.73
N GLU A 158 5.67 5.33 -8.37
CA GLU A 158 6.60 6.09 -9.22
C GLU A 158 7.88 5.29 -9.52
N ILE A 159 8.46 4.62 -8.53
CA ILE A 159 9.65 3.79 -8.75
C ILE A 159 9.33 2.59 -9.64
N ALA A 160 8.19 1.93 -9.46
CA ALA A 160 7.76 0.82 -10.32
C ALA A 160 7.51 1.28 -11.77
N ALA A 161 6.92 2.46 -11.97
CA ALA A 161 6.77 3.06 -13.29
C ALA A 161 8.13 3.41 -13.92
N LEU A 162 9.08 3.92 -13.13
CA LEU A 162 10.44 4.19 -13.57
C LEU A 162 11.18 2.91 -13.98
N ASP A 163 11.05 1.82 -13.23
CA ASP A 163 11.67 0.53 -13.56
C ASP A 163 11.14 -0.04 -14.88
N ALA A 164 9.81 -0.02 -15.06
CA ALA A 164 9.18 -0.44 -16.30
C ALA A 164 9.62 0.42 -17.49
N TRP A 165 9.59 1.76 -17.34
CA TRP A 165 10.06 2.68 -18.37
C TRP A 165 11.54 2.46 -18.72
N LYS A 166 12.39 2.24 -17.72
CA LYS A 166 13.81 1.93 -17.93
C LYS A 166 13.95 0.64 -18.76
N GLY A 167 13.21 -0.41 -18.42
CA GLY A 167 13.17 -1.67 -19.17
C GLY A 167 12.75 -1.47 -20.64
N ASP A 168 11.67 -0.73 -20.88
CA ASP A 168 11.16 -0.42 -22.22
C ASP A 168 12.18 0.37 -23.05
N CYS A 169 12.77 1.42 -22.46
CA CYS A 169 13.81 2.23 -23.10
C CYS A 169 15.09 1.44 -23.39
N MET A 170 15.50 0.55 -22.49
CA MET A 170 16.63 -0.35 -22.73
C MET A 170 16.36 -1.32 -23.88
N SER A 171 15.15 -1.88 -23.96
CA SER A 171 14.76 -2.80 -25.04
C SER A 171 14.71 -2.13 -26.42
N THR A 172 14.40 -0.83 -26.46
CA THR A 172 14.30 -0.02 -27.69
C THR A 172 15.57 0.77 -28.02
N GLY A 173 16.59 0.74 -27.15
CA GLY A 173 17.86 1.46 -27.33
C GLY A 173 17.77 2.98 -27.13
N ASN A 174 16.69 3.49 -26.53
CA ASN A 174 16.38 4.92 -26.41
C ASN A 174 16.42 5.42 -24.95
N LEU A 175 17.26 4.81 -24.10
CA LEU A 175 17.38 5.23 -22.71
C LEU A 175 18.11 6.57 -22.60
N ASP A 176 17.37 7.62 -22.21
CA ASP A 176 17.96 8.87 -21.78
C ASP A 176 18.34 8.78 -20.29
N VAL A 177 19.64 8.68 -20.03
CA VAL A 177 20.22 8.58 -18.69
C VAL A 177 20.00 9.86 -17.88
N MET A 178 19.93 11.03 -18.53
CA MET A 178 19.68 12.31 -17.86
C MET A 178 18.24 12.41 -17.38
N ASP A 179 17.28 11.99 -18.19
CA ASP A 179 15.88 11.94 -17.77
C ASP A 179 15.65 10.92 -16.66
N MET A 180 16.27 9.73 -16.76
CA MET A 180 16.24 8.74 -15.69
C MET A 180 16.80 9.32 -14.38
N ALA A 181 17.96 9.97 -14.42
CA ALA A 181 18.58 10.58 -13.26
C ALA A 181 17.70 11.69 -12.67
N ARG A 182 17.08 12.52 -13.52
CA ARG A 182 16.17 13.58 -13.09
C ARG A 182 14.94 13.04 -12.35
N ILE A 183 14.27 12.03 -12.92
CA ILE A 183 13.10 11.39 -12.29
C ILE A 183 13.51 10.73 -10.97
N ALA A 184 14.58 9.93 -10.98
CA ALA A 184 15.09 9.27 -9.78
C ALA A 184 15.46 10.26 -8.66
N THR A 185 16.13 11.37 -9.00
CA THR A 185 16.48 12.42 -8.03
C THR A 185 15.21 13.01 -7.40
N ALA A 186 14.19 13.31 -8.20
CA ALA A 186 12.94 13.86 -7.68
C ALA A 186 12.24 12.92 -6.69
N ILE A 187 12.15 11.63 -7.03
CA ILE A 187 11.59 10.60 -6.15
C ILE A 187 12.42 10.47 -4.86
N LYS A 188 13.75 10.38 -4.99
CA LYS A 188 14.67 10.26 -3.85
C LYS A 188 14.54 11.44 -2.88
N THR A 189 14.59 12.66 -3.40
CA THR A 189 14.46 13.88 -2.58
C THR A 189 13.10 13.94 -1.88
N SER A 190 12.02 13.53 -2.55
CA SER A 190 10.69 13.44 -1.93
C SER A 190 10.66 12.44 -0.78
N LEU A 191 11.22 11.24 -0.98
CA LEU A 191 11.35 10.20 0.04
C LEU A 191 12.16 10.68 1.24
N GLU A 192 13.38 11.17 1.01
CA GLU A 192 14.29 11.62 2.07
C GLU A 192 13.72 12.79 2.87
N THR A 193 13.12 13.78 2.19
CA THR A 193 12.53 14.95 2.85
C THR A 193 11.38 14.56 3.77
N ARG A 194 10.46 13.69 3.30
CA ARG A 194 9.32 13.24 4.10
C ARG A 194 9.75 12.29 5.20
N LEU A 195 10.73 11.42 4.95
CA LEU A 195 11.31 10.53 5.95
C LEU A 195 11.96 11.32 7.10
N ALA A 196 12.82 12.29 6.79
CA ALA A 196 13.42 13.17 7.78
C ALA A 196 12.34 13.95 8.56
N GLY A 197 11.27 14.38 7.88
CA GLY A 197 10.11 14.99 8.52
C GLY A 197 9.43 14.09 9.55
N LEU A 198 9.29 12.79 9.29
CA LEU A 198 8.72 11.82 10.23
C LEU A 198 9.64 11.58 11.44
N GLU A 199 10.94 11.50 11.21
CA GLU A 199 11.94 11.31 12.27
C GLU A 199 11.97 12.51 13.24
N MET A 200 11.86 13.72 12.72
CA MET A 200 11.86 14.95 13.52
C MET A 200 10.52 15.21 14.22
N ASN A 201 9.40 14.82 13.61
CA ASN A 201 8.05 15.09 14.12
C ASN A 201 7.47 13.98 15.00
N GLY A 202 8.32 13.08 15.52
CA GLY A 202 7.96 11.90 16.31
C GLY A 202 7.24 12.15 17.65
N ASN A 203 6.32 13.12 17.74
CA ASN A 203 5.36 13.34 18.82
C ASN A 203 4.27 14.41 18.58
N LYS A 204 4.05 14.93 17.37
CA LYS A 204 3.00 15.96 17.11
C LYS A 204 2.00 15.49 16.05
N GLY A 205 1.07 14.63 16.47
CA GLY A 205 -0.01 14.15 15.60
C GLY A 205 -1.00 15.27 15.22
N THR A 206 -1.42 15.28 13.97
CA THR A 206 -2.50 16.11 13.43
C THR A 206 -3.84 15.78 14.11
N ASP A 207 -4.45 16.82 14.67
CA ASP A 207 -5.18 16.71 15.94
C ASP A 207 -6.69 16.97 15.82
N GLN A 208 -7.29 16.88 14.63
CA GLN A 208 -8.70 17.31 14.44
C GLN A 208 -9.64 16.24 13.91
N LEU A 209 -9.29 15.47 12.88
CA LEU A 209 -10.20 14.45 12.34
C LEU A 209 -10.26 13.18 13.22
N ARG A 210 -9.13 12.80 13.84
CA ARG A 210 -9.01 11.60 14.70
C ARG A 210 -9.74 11.74 16.04
N ARG A 211 -9.95 12.97 16.52
CA ARG A 211 -10.68 13.22 17.78
C ARG A 211 -12.16 12.84 17.70
N ASN A 212 -12.76 12.93 16.51
CA ASN A 212 -14.17 12.66 16.32
C ASN A 212 -14.48 11.15 16.30
N PHE A 213 -13.58 10.32 15.74
CA PHE A 213 -13.75 8.86 15.67
C PHE A 213 -13.54 8.15 17.02
N ASN A 214 -12.68 8.69 17.89
CA ASN A 214 -12.40 8.13 19.23
C ASN A 214 -13.66 8.06 20.12
N VAL A 215 -14.61 8.99 19.93
CA VAL A 215 -15.85 9.05 20.73
C VAL A 215 -16.78 7.85 20.48
N LEU A 216 -16.73 7.26 19.29
CA LEU A 216 -17.61 6.14 18.91
C LEU A 216 -16.98 4.76 19.17
N THR A 217 -15.66 4.65 19.08
CA THR A 217 -14.95 3.37 19.27
C THR A 217 -14.57 3.11 20.73
N GLY A 218 -14.73 4.09 21.63
CA GLY A 218 -14.22 4.01 22.99
C GLY A 218 -12.70 3.95 23.05
N ASP A 219 -12.01 4.33 21.97
CA ASP A 219 -10.55 4.37 21.93
C ASP A 219 -10.06 5.57 22.76
N ASP A 220 -9.37 5.28 23.87
CA ASP A 220 -8.66 6.29 24.66
C ASP A 220 -7.67 7.08 23.78
N GLU A 221 -7.47 8.38 24.08
CA GLU A 221 -6.50 9.23 23.37
C GLU A 221 -5.10 8.58 23.27
N GLN A 222 -4.74 7.82 24.31
CA GLN A 222 -3.46 7.12 24.40
C GLN A 222 -3.35 5.99 23.37
N GLN A 223 -4.43 5.28 23.06
CA GLN A 223 -4.46 4.25 22.04
C GLN A 223 -4.32 4.84 20.64
N SER A 224 -4.98 5.98 20.39
CA SER A 224 -4.90 6.68 19.11
C SER A 224 -3.51 7.27 18.86
N ARG A 225 -2.85 7.81 19.90
CA ARG A 225 -1.44 8.23 19.81
C ARG A 225 -0.52 7.04 19.53
N ARG A 226 -0.71 5.90 20.20
CA ARG A 226 0.08 4.67 19.93
C ARG A 226 -0.06 4.18 18.50
N ARG A 227 -1.29 4.13 17.96
CA ARG A 227 -1.53 3.75 16.55
C ARG A 227 -0.86 4.73 15.58
N ALA A 228 -0.90 6.04 15.87
CA ALA A 228 -0.21 7.04 15.06
C ALA A 228 1.31 6.84 15.06
N THR A 229 1.91 6.59 16.22
CA THR A 229 3.35 6.30 16.33
C THR A 229 3.71 5.01 15.59
N GLN A 230 2.91 3.95 15.74
CA GLN A 230 3.14 2.68 15.03
C GLN A 230 3.06 2.85 13.51
N SER A 231 2.05 3.58 13.03
CA SER A 231 1.90 3.94 11.62
C SER A 231 3.10 4.74 11.10
N SER A 232 3.59 5.70 11.88
CA SER A 232 4.81 6.45 11.54
C SER A 232 6.01 5.52 11.38
N VAL A 233 6.21 4.57 12.30
CA VAL A 233 7.31 3.58 12.23
C VAL A 233 7.16 2.67 11.01
N VAL A 234 5.96 2.15 10.76
CA VAL A 234 5.68 1.33 9.56
C VAL A 234 5.98 2.11 8.29
N THR A 235 5.55 3.37 8.23
CA THR A 235 5.80 4.26 7.10
C THR A 235 7.30 4.50 6.87
N GLN A 236 8.09 4.68 7.94
CA GLN A 236 9.55 4.80 7.83
C GLN A 236 10.20 3.53 7.28
N VAL A 237 9.75 2.35 7.73
CA VAL A 237 10.23 1.05 7.19
C VAL A 237 9.96 0.96 5.68
N TRP A 238 8.75 1.31 5.24
CA TRP A 238 8.41 1.33 3.82
C TRP A 238 9.23 2.37 3.04
N ALA A 239 9.50 3.55 3.62
CA ALA A 239 10.28 4.59 2.97
C ALA A 239 11.75 4.19 2.76
N HIS A 240 12.39 3.59 3.76
CA HIS A 240 13.73 3.02 3.61
C HIS A 240 13.78 1.92 2.55
N ALA A 241 12.77 1.03 2.51
CA ALA A 241 12.72 -0.02 1.49
C ALA A 241 12.49 0.54 0.08
N ALA A 242 11.70 1.60 -0.06
CA ALA A 242 11.53 2.33 -1.32
C ALA A 242 12.84 2.98 -1.78
N LEU A 243 13.63 3.56 -0.88
CA LEU A 243 14.97 4.10 -1.19
C LEU A 243 15.93 3.01 -1.66
N ILE A 244 15.90 1.84 -1.02
CA ILE A 244 16.66 0.67 -1.47
C ILE A 244 16.22 0.26 -2.87
N TYR A 245 14.91 0.10 -3.11
CA TYR A 245 14.39 -0.29 -4.41
C TYR A 245 14.76 0.71 -5.51
N LEU A 246 14.62 2.02 -5.25
CA LEU A 246 15.07 3.06 -6.17
C LEU A 246 16.57 2.95 -6.49
N SER A 247 17.40 2.68 -5.47
CA SER A 247 18.84 2.49 -5.66
C SER A 247 19.15 1.32 -6.59
N ILE A 248 18.40 0.21 -6.46
CA ILE A 248 18.53 -0.95 -7.35
C ILE A 248 18.07 -0.59 -8.77
N VAL A 249 16.93 0.10 -8.91
CA VAL A 249 16.40 0.51 -10.22
C VAL A 249 17.38 1.43 -10.95
N VAL A 250 18.05 2.34 -10.25
CA VAL A 250 19.00 3.28 -10.90
C VAL A 250 20.37 2.65 -11.12
N SER A 251 20.95 2.06 -10.08
CA SER A 251 22.37 1.67 -10.03
C SER A 251 22.61 0.16 -10.14
N GLY A 252 21.55 -0.64 -10.16
CA GLY A 252 21.62 -2.10 -10.14
C GLY A 252 21.86 -2.68 -8.74
N TRP A 253 22.09 -3.99 -8.69
CA TRP A 253 22.29 -4.74 -7.44
C TRP A 253 23.64 -4.42 -6.80
N GLN A 254 23.67 -3.48 -5.84
CA GLN A 254 24.90 -3.01 -5.19
C GLN A 254 24.82 -3.09 -3.65
N PRO A 255 24.78 -4.29 -3.05
CA PRO A 255 24.66 -4.46 -1.59
C PRO A 255 25.78 -3.77 -0.80
N ALA A 256 26.97 -3.60 -1.39
CA ALA A 256 28.09 -2.89 -0.77
C ALA A 256 27.95 -1.35 -0.77
N SER A 257 26.86 -0.80 -1.33
CA SER A 257 26.59 0.65 -1.29
C SER A 257 26.31 1.11 0.13
N ALA A 258 26.97 2.19 0.55
CA ALA A 258 26.74 2.78 1.87
C ALA A 258 25.29 3.23 2.07
N GLU A 259 24.63 3.67 0.99
CA GLU A 259 23.22 4.06 1.00
C GLU A 259 22.30 2.87 1.28
N ILE A 260 22.53 1.72 0.61
CA ILE A 260 21.75 0.51 0.84
C ILE A 260 21.93 0.03 2.28
N ARG A 261 23.17 -0.07 2.76
CA ARG A 261 23.45 -0.48 4.15
C ARG A 261 22.79 0.42 5.18
N HIS A 262 22.82 1.74 4.96
CA HIS A 262 22.17 2.70 5.84
C HIS A 262 20.66 2.44 5.94
N ASN A 263 20.00 2.24 4.79
CA ASN A 263 18.56 1.96 4.76
C ASN A 263 18.21 0.58 5.35
N VAL A 264 19.02 -0.46 5.12
CA VAL A 264 18.84 -1.79 5.73
C VAL A 264 18.95 -1.71 7.25
N ASP A 265 19.95 -1.00 7.78
CA ASP A 265 20.11 -0.83 9.22
C ASP A 265 18.99 0.03 9.83
N GLY A 266 18.51 1.04 9.10
CA GLY A 266 17.31 1.81 9.46
C GLY A 266 16.08 0.92 9.62
N ILE A 267 15.82 0.03 8.65
CA ILE A 267 14.71 -0.93 8.72
C ILE A 267 14.86 -1.86 9.92
N LEU A 268 16.04 -2.43 10.14
CA LEU A 268 16.28 -3.33 11.28
C LEU A 268 16.03 -2.61 12.62
N LYS A 269 16.55 -1.40 12.80
CA LYS A 269 16.32 -0.60 14.01
C LYS A 269 14.84 -0.35 14.28
N LEU A 270 14.07 -0.06 13.24
CA LEU A 270 12.63 0.20 13.34
C LEU A 270 11.83 -1.07 13.63
N VAL A 271 12.18 -2.19 12.98
CA VAL A 271 11.51 -3.47 13.19
C VAL A 271 11.82 -4.08 14.55
N GLU A 272 13.04 -3.91 15.04
CA GLU A 272 13.47 -4.36 16.38
C GLU A 272 12.90 -3.47 17.50
N SER A 273 12.37 -2.28 17.17
CA SER A 273 11.83 -1.34 18.14
C SER A 273 10.69 -1.95 18.97
N PRO A 274 10.68 -1.79 20.31
CA PRO A 274 9.62 -2.30 21.18
C PRO A 274 8.27 -1.59 20.96
N ILE A 275 8.27 -0.45 20.25
CA ILE A 275 7.06 0.30 19.90
C ILE A 275 6.20 -0.47 18.88
N LEU A 276 6.84 -1.30 18.06
CA LEU A 276 6.22 -2.01 16.94
C LEU A 276 5.71 -3.39 17.38
N PRO A 277 4.39 -3.63 17.44
CA PRO A 277 3.86 -4.96 17.66
C PRO A 277 4.32 -5.91 16.56
N ARG A 278 4.79 -7.11 16.93
CA ARG A 278 5.22 -8.14 15.97
C ARG A 278 4.14 -8.49 14.94
N ALA A 279 2.86 -8.37 15.31
CA ALA A 279 1.72 -8.54 14.41
C ALA A 279 1.72 -7.59 13.19
N LEU A 280 2.36 -6.42 13.28
CA LEU A 280 2.46 -5.47 12.15
C LEU A 280 3.48 -5.93 11.10
N LEU A 281 4.38 -6.86 11.39
CA LEU A 281 5.34 -7.35 10.37
C LEU A 281 4.65 -7.97 9.15
N ARG A 282 3.43 -8.49 9.31
CA ARG A 282 2.61 -9.00 8.19
C ARG A 282 2.23 -7.92 7.18
N THR A 283 2.27 -6.64 7.55
CA THR A 283 2.02 -5.51 6.64
C THR A 283 3.30 -4.95 6.04
N MET A 284 4.47 -5.48 6.43
CA MET A 284 5.79 -5.03 5.98
C MET A 284 6.61 -6.18 5.38
N VAL A 285 5.95 -7.23 4.87
CA VAL A 285 6.63 -8.40 4.28
C VAL A 285 7.52 -7.99 3.12
N TRP A 286 7.04 -7.10 2.24
CA TRP A 286 7.84 -6.61 1.11
C TRP A 286 9.06 -5.79 1.55
N PRO A 287 8.93 -4.74 2.41
CA PRO A 287 10.09 -4.04 2.95
C PRO A 287 11.10 -4.96 3.65
N PHE A 288 10.59 -5.91 4.45
CA PHE A 288 11.41 -6.87 5.17
C PHE A 288 12.19 -7.75 4.20
N CYS A 289 11.55 -8.24 3.13
CA CYS A 289 12.20 -9.03 2.08
C CYS A 289 13.25 -8.25 1.32
N VAL A 290 12.93 -7.03 0.87
CA VAL A 290 13.88 -6.17 0.14
C VAL A 290 15.13 -5.88 0.96
N ALA A 291 14.95 -5.55 2.24
CA ALA A 291 16.07 -5.30 3.14
C ALA A 291 16.90 -6.56 3.41
N GLY A 292 16.23 -7.69 3.65
CA GLY A 292 16.88 -8.96 3.96
C GLY A 292 17.71 -9.51 2.80
N CYS A 293 17.24 -9.38 1.56
CA CYS A 293 18.01 -9.81 0.38
C CYS A 293 19.29 -8.97 0.15
N LEU A 294 19.36 -7.77 0.74
CA LEU A 294 20.52 -6.87 0.67
C LEU A 294 21.26 -6.76 2.00
N ALA A 295 20.94 -7.62 2.97
CA ALA A 295 21.60 -7.65 4.26
C ALA A 295 23.05 -8.11 4.13
N GLU A 296 23.94 -7.52 4.90
CA GLU A 296 25.30 -8.04 5.04
C GLU A 296 25.30 -9.33 5.89
N PRO A 297 26.32 -10.19 5.77
CA PRO A 297 26.41 -11.42 6.56
C PRO A 297 26.31 -11.20 8.08
N ALA A 298 26.76 -10.04 8.58
CA ALA A 298 26.66 -9.66 9.99
C ALA A 298 25.22 -9.31 10.43
N GLN A 299 24.35 -8.95 9.49
CA GLN A 299 22.96 -8.55 9.72
C GLN A 299 21.98 -9.73 9.59
N GLU A 300 22.31 -10.77 8.82
CA GLU A 300 21.43 -11.94 8.63
C GLU A 300 20.91 -12.55 9.95
N PRO A 301 21.71 -12.71 11.03
CA PRO A 301 21.20 -13.27 12.28
C PRO A 301 20.08 -12.42 12.91
N ARG A 302 20.09 -11.09 12.68
CA ARG A 302 19.05 -10.17 13.17
C ARG A 302 17.71 -10.44 12.48
N PHE A 303 17.72 -10.64 11.16
CA PHE A 303 16.52 -11.01 10.41
C PHE A 303 15.95 -12.36 10.88
N ARG A 304 16.81 -13.37 11.08
CA ARG A 304 16.39 -14.68 11.62
C ARG A 304 15.75 -14.54 13.00
N ALA A 305 16.38 -13.80 13.91
CA ALA A 305 15.87 -13.57 15.26
C ALA A 305 14.47 -12.93 15.25
N ILE A 306 14.23 -11.94 14.38
CA ILE A 306 12.91 -11.31 14.24
C ILE A 306 11.83 -12.34 13.86
N VAL A 307 12.14 -13.26 12.96
CA VAL A 307 11.20 -14.29 12.49
C VAL A 307 10.97 -15.38 13.55
N GLU A 308 12.00 -15.76 14.31
CA GLU A 308 11.91 -16.75 15.39
C GLU A 308 10.96 -16.32 16.53
N GLU A 309 10.86 -15.02 16.78
CA GLU A 309 9.92 -14.43 17.74
C GLU A 309 8.44 -14.50 17.28
N LEU A 310 8.17 -14.74 15.99
CA LEU A 310 6.82 -14.73 15.45
C LEU A 310 6.05 -16.00 15.79
N ARG A 311 4.99 -15.84 16.59
CA ARG A 311 4.10 -16.92 17.01
C ARG A 311 2.62 -16.53 16.84
N PRO A 312 1.75 -17.45 16.37
CA PRO A 312 2.06 -18.76 15.81
C PRO A 312 2.55 -18.67 14.36
N PRO A 313 3.41 -19.59 13.87
CA PRO A 313 3.94 -19.54 12.51
C PRO A 313 2.88 -19.50 11.40
N SER A 314 1.72 -20.12 11.63
CA SER A 314 0.59 -20.15 10.69
C SER A 314 0.02 -18.76 10.36
N VAL A 315 0.16 -17.78 11.26
CA VAL A 315 -0.32 -16.40 11.04
C VAL A 315 0.70 -15.55 10.28
N PHE A 316 1.97 -15.93 10.32
CA PHE A 316 3.09 -15.18 9.74
C PHE A 316 3.70 -15.90 8.55
N GLY A 317 2.99 -16.83 7.91
CA GLY A 317 3.51 -17.67 6.83
C GLY A 317 4.20 -16.87 5.72
N THR A 318 3.70 -15.68 5.39
CA THR A 318 4.31 -14.78 4.40
C THR A 318 5.66 -14.21 4.84
N VAL A 319 5.85 -13.92 6.14
CA VAL A 319 7.13 -13.48 6.68
C VAL A 319 8.15 -14.63 6.69
N PHE A 320 7.72 -15.85 7.05
CA PHE A 320 8.56 -17.04 6.93
C PHE A 320 8.96 -17.30 5.47
N LYS A 321 8.03 -17.13 4.52
CA LYS A 321 8.33 -17.26 3.10
C LYS A 321 9.31 -16.19 2.62
N ALA A 322 9.21 -14.96 3.13
CA ALA A 322 10.17 -13.92 2.83
C ALA A 322 11.57 -14.28 3.33
N LEU A 323 11.71 -14.85 4.54
CA LEU A 323 13.00 -15.34 5.03
C LEU A 323 13.59 -16.42 4.10
N GLU A 324 12.77 -17.37 3.64
CA GLU A 324 13.21 -18.38 2.66
C GLU A 324 13.72 -17.77 1.35
N ILE A 325 13.18 -16.60 0.95
CA ILE A 325 13.65 -15.88 -0.24
C ILE A 325 14.98 -15.18 0.05
N MET A 326 15.13 -14.57 1.22
CA MET A 326 16.37 -13.87 1.63
C MET A 326 17.57 -14.81 1.74
N GLU A 327 17.34 -16.08 2.06
CA GLU A 327 18.40 -17.09 2.27
C GLU A 327 18.81 -17.84 0.99
N LYS A 328 18.31 -17.43 -0.18
CA LYS A 328 18.68 -17.98 -1.50
C LYS A 328 19.77 -17.17 -2.17
#